data_AF-A0A946YNJ2-F1
#
_entry.id   AF-A0A946YNJ2-F1
#
_cell.length_a   1.000
_cell.length_b   1.000
_cell.length_c   1.000
_cell.angle_alpha   90.00
_cell.angle_beta   90.00
_cell.angle_gamma   90.00
#
_symmetry.space_group_name_H-M   'P 1'
#
loop_
_entity.id
_entity.type
_entity.pdbx_description
1 polymer ?
#
loop_
_entity_poly.entity_id
_entity_poly.type
_entity_poly.pdbx_seq_one_letter_code
_entity_poly.pdbx_strand_id
1 'polypeptide(L)' 'MFGSNKVTIEKVLWEKIKKYASIAGYSSPEEFVLYALEKEMAILEEADSDEEIKKKLKGLGYIS' A
#
# COMPACT_ATOMS: atom_id res chain seq x y z
N MET A 1 2.84 8.37 17.86
CA MET A 1 1.82 9.36 17.47
C MET A 1 0.77 8.60 16.67
N PHE A 2 -0.36 8.21 17.25
CA PHE A 2 -1.38 7.42 16.55
C PHE A 2 -2.56 8.32 16.19
N GLY A 3 -2.38 9.10 15.12
CA GLY A 3 -3.51 9.69 14.41
C GLY A 3 -4.20 8.56 13.64
N SER A 4 -5.39 8.17 14.06
CA SER A 4 -6.14 7.08 13.43
C SER A 4 -6.77 7.55 12.11
N ASN A 5 -5.97 7.55 11.04
CA ASN A 5 -6.48 7.70 9.68
C ASN A 5 -7.24 6.42 9.30
N LYS A 6 -8.52 6.54 8.96
CA LYS A 6 -9.35 5.41 8.51
C LYS A 6 -9.44 5.43 6.99
N VAL A 7 -8.96 4.36 6.35
CA VAL A 7 -9.11 4.14 4.91
C VAL A 7 -10.19 3.09 4.69
N THR A 8 -11.20 3.40 3.87
CA THR A 8 -12.24 2.43 3.52
C THR A 8 -11.76 1.60 2.34
N ILE A 9 -11.80 0.27 2.48
CA ILE A 9 -11.43 -0.69 1.44
C ILE A 9 -12.70 -1.40 0.97
N GLU A 10 -12.85 -1.53 -0.34
CA GLU A 10 -13.98 -2.25 -0.94
C GLU A 10 -13.98 -3.73 -0.46
N LYS A 11 -15.17 -4.28 -0.24
CA LYS A 11 -15.35 -5.57 0.41
C LYS A 11 -14.68 -6.71 -0.36
N VAL A 12 -14.81 -6.75 -1.69
CA VAL A 12 -14.19 -7.78 -2.53
C VAL A 12 -12.67 -7.69 -2.46
N LEU A 13 -12.11 -6.48 -2.44
CA LEU A 13 -10.67 -6.29 -2.24
C LEU A 13 -10.22 -6.76 -0.85
N TRP A 14 -10.99 -6.46 0.20
CA TRP A 14 -10.69 -6.91 1.56
C TRP A 14 -10.69 -8.44 1.71
N GLU A 15 -11.60 -9.16 1.03
CA GLU A 15 -11.57 -10.63 1.01
C GLU A 15 -10.30 -11.17 0.34
N LYS A 16 -9.83 -10.54 -0.74
CA LYS A 16 -8.55 -10.90 -1.37
C LYS A 16 -7.38 -10.65 -0.41
N ILE A 17 -7.36 -9.50 0.25
CA ILE A 17 -6.32 -9.16 1.24
C ILE A 17 -6.25 -10.22 2.32
N LYS A 18 -7.40 -10.60 2.92
CA LYS A 18 -7.45 -11.68 3.93
C LYS A 18 -6.86 -12.99 3.43
N LYS A 19 -7.26 -13.40 2.22
CA LYS A 19 -6.75 -14.64 1.60
C LYS A 19 -5.24 -14.60 1.41
N TYR A 20 -4.71 -13.53 0.80
CA TYR A 20 -3.28 -13.45 0.48
C TYR A 20 -2.42 -13.19 1.73
N ALA A 21 -2.90 -12.44 2.70
CA ALA A 21 -2.23 -12.26 3.99
C ALA A 21 -2.03 -13.60 4.70
N SER A 22 -3.06 -14.45 4.72
CA SER A 22 -2.97 -15.80 5.30
C SER A 22 -2.00 -16.71 4.53
N ILE A 23 -2.04 -16.70 3.19
CA ILE A 23 -1.12 -17.48 2.35
C ILE A 23 0.33 -17.05 2.57
N ALA A 24 0.58 -15.75 2.73
CA ALA A 24 1.90 -15.19 2.95
C ALA A 24 2.38 -15.28 4.42
N GLY A 25 1.57 -15.84 5.32
CA GLY A 25 1.96 -16.10 6.71
C GLY A 25 1.94 -14.86 7.62
N TYR A 26 1.22 -13.81 7.25
CA TYR A 26 1.05 -12.63 8.10
C TYR A 26 0.15 -12.93 9.31
N SER A 27 0.41 -12.26 10.42
CA SER A 27 -0.35 -12.43 11.67
C SER A 27 -1.75 -11.84 11.55
N SER A 28 -1.92 -10.80 10.71
CA SER A 28 -3.24 -10.26 10.38
C SER A 28 -3.31 -9.61 8.98
N PRO A 29 -4.52 -9.46 8.41
CA PRO A 29 -4.74 -8.70 7.18
C PRO A 29 -4.29 -7.23 7.28
N GLU A 30 -4.43 -6.63 8.46
CA GLU A 30 -4.01 -5.25 8.73
C GLU A 30 -2.48 -5.12 8.70
N GLU A 31 -1.75 -6.09 9.26
CA GLU A 31 -0.29 -6.14 9.18
C GLU A 31 0.17 -6.21 7.72
N PHE A 32 -0.48 -7.05 6.91
CA PHE A 32 -0.20 -7.14 5.48
C PHE A 32 -0.41 -5.80 4.75
N VAL A 33 -1.51 -5.10 5.04
CA VAL A 33 -1.80 -3.79 4.44
C VAL A 33 -0.79 -2.74 4.88
N LEU A 34 -0.44 -2.71 6.18
CA LEU A 34 0.57 -1.80 6.70
C LEU A 34 1.90 -1.99 5.98
N TYR A 35 2.39 -3.22 5.92
CA TYR A 35 3.66 -3.54 5.28
C TYR A 35 3.66 -3.22 3.77
N ALA A 36 2.54 -3.50 3.09
CA ALA A 36 2.38 -3.14 1.68
C ALA A 36 2.47 -1.63 1.46
N LEU A 37 1.83 -0.83 2.33
CA LEU A 37 1.89 0.63 2.26
C LEU A 37 3.29 1.17 2.61
N GLU A 38 3.95 0.64 3.64
CA GLU A 38 5.32 1.02 4.00
C GLU A 38 6.30 0.77 2.86
N LYS A 39 6.21 -0.41 2.24
CA LYS A 39 7.03 -0.76 1.07
C LYS A 39 6.79 0.20 -0.09
N GLU A 40 5.54 0.57 -0.34
CA GLU A 40 5.19 1.52 -1.40
C GLU A 40 5.73 2.92 -1.11
N MET A 41 5.63 3.38 0.14
CA MET A 41 6.19 4.68 0.54
C MET A 41 7.71 4.71 0.39
N ALA A 42 8.41 3.65 0.79
CA ALA A 42 9.86 3.55 0.61
C ALA A 42 10.27 3.70 -0.87
N ILE A 43 9.51 3.10 -1.80
CA ILE A 43 9.75 3.24 -3.24
C ILE A 43 9.62 4.70 -3.69
N LEU A 44 8.68 5.46 -3.12
CA LEU A 44 8.47 6.87 -3.46
C LEU A 44 9.50 7.78 -2.78
N GLU A 45 9.91 7.46 -1.55
CA GLU A 45 10.95 8.21 -0.81
C GLU A 45 12.35 8.01 -1.40
N GLU A 46 12.62 6.85 -1.99
CA GLU A 46 13.86 6.57 -2.74
C GLU A 46 13.94 7.33 -4.08
N ALA A 47 12.86 7.95 -4.55
CA ALA A 47 12.92 8.76 -5.77
C ALA A 47 13.53 10.13 -5.44
N ASP A 48 14.68 10.45 -6.06
CA ASP A 48 15.47 11.64 -5.74
C ASP A 48 14.85 12.95 -6.28
N SER A 49 13.74 12.89 -7.03
CA SER A 49 13.12 14.06 -7.67
C SER A 49 11.62 13.91 -7.89
N ASP A 50 10.90 15.04 -7.86
CA ASP A 50 9.46 15.13 -8.14
C ASP A 50 9.07 14.54 -9.51
N GLU A 51 9.93 14.66 -10.52
CA GLU A 51 9.71 14.06 -11.83
C GLU A 51 9.78 12.53 -11.80
N GLU A 52 10.64 11.95 -10.96
CA GLU A 52 10.71 10.51 -10.76
C GLU A 52 9.53 9.99 -9.95
N ILE A 53 9.11 10.72 -8.92
CA ILE A 53 7.88 10.43 -8.16
C ILE A 53 6.67 10.42 -9.11
N LYS A 54 6.50 11.45 -9.94
CA LYS A 54 5.41 11.52 -10.93
C LYS A 54 5.45 10.36 -11.92
N LYS A 55 6.64 9.98 -12.41
CA LYS A 55 6.80 8.82 -13.32
C LYS A 55 6.39 7.52 -12.62
N LYS A 56 6.83 7.28 -11.38
CA LYS A 56 6.43 6.09 -10.60
C LYS A 56 4.92 6.07 -10.37
N LEU A 57 4.34 7.16 -9.88
CA LEU A 57 2.90 7.27 -9.65
C LEU A 57 2.07 7.05 -10.93
N LYS A 58 2.56 7.53 -12.08
CA LYS A 58 1.93 7.29 -13.38
C LYS A 58 2.01 5.82 -13.80
N GLY A 59 3.16 5.17 -13.62
CA GLY A 59 3.32 3.73 -13.90
C GLY A 59 2.43 2.84 -13.03
N LEU A 60 2.12 3.30 -11.82
CA LEU A 60 1.21 2.62 -10.88
C LEU A 60 -0.28 2.96 -11.12
N GLY A 61 -0.58 3.89 -12.02
CA GLY A 61 -1.95 4.30 -12.37
C GLY A 61 -2.63 5.23 -11.36
N TYR A 62 -1.89 5.83 -10.43
CA TYR A 62 -2.44 6.77 -9.45
C TYR A 62 -2.71 8.16 -10.06
N ILE A 63 -2.01 8.51 -11.14
CA ILE A 63 -2.19 9.76 -11.88
C ILE A 63 -2.20 9.47 -13.38
N SER A 64 -3.07 10.15 -14.14
CA SER A 64 -3.15 10.06 -15.60
C SER A 64 -2.47 11.26 -16.26
#